data_AF-A0A2D5E8R9-F1
#
_entry.id   AF-A0A2D5E8R9-F1
#
_cell.length_a   1.000
_cell.length_b   1.000
_cell.length_c   1.000
_cell.angle_alpha   90.00
_cell.angle_beta   90.00
_cell.angle_gamma   90.00
#
_symmetry.space_group_name_H-M   'P 1'
#
loop_
_entity.id
_entity.type
_entity.pdbx_description
1 polymer ?
#
loop_
_entity_poly.entity_id
_entity_poly.type
_entity_poly.pdbx_seq_one_letter_code
_entity_poly.pdbx_strand_id
1 'polypeptide(L)'
;MNATFGNIGTSSMLGLALLVGGTAVAGDTAPQLELAWSVDGISDEGALTGTGLGFGLYSYASLTQGDGYEINWSFLVTDNGDSGGFEILASTLGVTNTSASDSAFEIDVLLPVTLAPGIAFYGGSMGGSLTGGDDGGFLSNLGDTALWNASVDGDLIATLGDAPFSFTTDPFDSTEVAEQAFGAPIPSFEHAAAQESMSIGTDFLLGSGDTFAMTSNFVAQVPAPGVLALLGLGGLARHRRRN
;
A
#
# COMPACT_ATOMS: atom_id res chain seq x y z
N MET A 1 -46.25 24.39 4.19
CA MET A 1 -46.32 23.40 3.09
C MET A 1 -45.28 23.79 2.05
N ASN A 2 -44.36 22.85 1.80
CA ASN A 2 -43.32 22.73 0.78
C ASN A 2 -42.04 23.60 0.78
N ALA A 3 -40.95 22.84 1.00
CA ALA A 3 -39.50 23.07 0.91
C ALA A 3 -39.03 23.16 -0.56
N THR A 4 -38.00 23.94 -0.92
CA THR A 4 -36.52 23.81 -0.74
C THR A 4 -35.84 22.85 -1.75
N PHE A 5 -34.76 23.37 -2.34
CA PHE A 5 -33.98 22.91 -3.51
C PHE A 5 -33.13 21.65 -3.30
N GLY A 6 -32.72 21.04 -4.43
CA GLY A 6 -31.57 20.13 -4.52
C GLY A 6 -31.08 20.02 -5.97
N ASN A 7 -30.00 20.74 -6.28
CA ASN A 7 -29.25 20.67 -7.54
C ASN A 7 -27.96 19.88 -7.24
N ILE A 8 -27.64 18.85 -8.01
CA ILE A 8 -26.25 18.36 -8.13
C ILE A 8 -25.99 18.17 -9.62
N GLY A 9 -25.05 18.95 -10.12
CA GLY A 9 -24.68 19.02 -11.53
C GLY A 9 -24.09 17.70 -12.00
N THR A 10 -24.55 17.27 -13.18
CA THR A 10 -23.94 16.20 -13.95
C THR A 10 -22.77 16.81 -14.75
N SER A 11 -21.55 16.67 -14.25
CA SER A 11 -20.36 16.90 -15.06
C SER A 11 -20.06 15.63 -15.84
N SER A 12 -20.43 15.58 -17.11
CA SER A 12 -20.02 14.52 -18.03
C SER A 12 -18.54 14.70 -18.38
N MET A 13 -17.68 13.78 -17.92
CA MET A 13 -16.34 13.63 -18.49
C MET A 13 -16.29 12.36 -19.34
N LEU A 14 -16.07 12.57 -20.64
CA LEU A 14 -15.82 11.51 -21.61
C LEU A 14 -14.39 10.98 -21.38
N GLY A 15 -14.25 9.92 -20.59
CA GLY A 15 -12.97 9.21 -20.44
C GLY A 15 -12.71 8.29 -21.63
N LEU A 16 -11.65 8.56 -22.39
CA LEU A 16 -11.17 7.67 -23.45
C LEU A 16 -10.50 6.45 -22.81
N ALA A 17 -11.23 5.36 -22.64
CA ALA A 17 -10.68 4.09 -22.17
C ALA A 17 -9.76 3.49 -23.23
N LEU A 18 -8.45 3.51 -22.99
CA LEU A 18 -7.47 2.79 -23.81
C LEU A 18 -7.48 1.31 -23.36
N LEU A 19 -8.16 0.43 -24.10
CA LEU A 19 -8.06 -1.02 -23.89
C LEU A 19 -6.66 -1.48 -24.31
N VAL A 20 -5.77 -1.71 -23.35
CA VAL A 20 -4.57 -2.54 -23.56
C VAL A 20 -5.00 -4.00 -23.45
N GLY A 21 -5.08 -4.69 -24.59
CA GLY A 21 -5.42 -6.10 -24.64
C GLY A 21 -4.27 -6.98 -24.13
N GLY A 22 -4.32 -7.33 -22.85
CA GLY A 22 -3.55 -8.44 -22.30
C GLY A 22 -4.24 -9.78 -22.63
N THR A 23 -3.48 -10.77 -23.08
CA THR A 23 -3.98 -12.14 -23.21
C THR A 23 -4.13 -12.73 -21.81
N ALA A 24 -5.35 -12.81 -21.30
CA ALA A 24 -5.64 -13.49 -20.03
C ALA A 24 -5.34 -14.99 -20.18
N VAL A 25 -4.39 -15.50 -19.40
CA VAL A 25 -4.30 -16.93 -19.11
C VAL A 25 -5.41 -17.22 -18.11
N ALA A 26 -6.29 -18.17 -18.41
CA ALA A 26 -7.35 -18.57 -17.48
C ALA A 26 -6.71 -19.15 -16.20
N GLY A 27 -6.69 -18.35 -15.14
CA GLY A 27 -6.20 -18.70 -13.82
C GLY A 27 -6.53 -17.57 -12.85
N ASP A 28 -7.56 -17.81 -12.04
CA ASP A 28 -8.10 -17.03 -10.92
C ASP A 28 -8.41 -15.53 -11.10
N THR A 29 -9.54 -15.13 -10.52
CA THR A 29 -9.99 -13.73 -10.50
C THR A 29 -9.07 -12.95 -9.58
N ALA A 30 -8.43 -11.89 -10.07
CA ALA A 30 -7.57 -11.05 -9.24
C ALA A 30 -8.35 -10.48 -8.03
N PRO A 31 -7.74 -10.43 -6.83
CA PRO A 31 -8.36 -9.74 -5.71
C PRO A 31 -8.55 -8.26 -6.07
N GLN A 32 -9.64 -7.67 -5.59
CA GLN A 32 -9.89 -6.24 -5.79
C GLN A 32 -9.08 -5.47 -4.75
N LEU A 33 -8.29 -4.49 -5.17
CA LEU A 33 -7.67 -3.55 -4.24
C LEU A 33 -8.65 -2.42 -3.98
N GLU A 34 -8.90 -2.12 -2.71
CA GLU A 34 -9.70 -0.99 -2.28
C GLU A 34 -8.76 0.19 -2.03
N LEU A 35 -9.13 1.37 -2.55
CA LEU A 35 -8.37 2.60 -2.43
C LEU A 35 -9.24 3.63 -1.72
N ALA A 36 -8.66 4.33 -0.76
CA ALA A 36 -9.20 5.56 -0.23
C ALA A 36 -8.12 6.63 -0.28
N TRP A 37 -8.49 7.86 -0.63
CA TRP A 37 -7.57 8.99 -0.55
C TRP A 37 -8.29 10.25 -0.14
N SER A 38 -7.59 11.13 0.55
CA SER A 38 -8.06 12.45 0.96
C SER A 38 -7.05 13.49 0.51
N VAL A 39 -7.55 14.57 -0.09
CA VAL A 39 -6.74 15.76 -0.40
C VAL A 39 -7.38 16.95 0.29
N ASP A 40 -6.64 17.57 1.20
CA ASP A 40 -7.11 18.70 2.01
C ASP A 40 -8.46 18.42 2.72
N GLY A 41 -8.66 17.19 3.16
CA GLY A 41 -9.85 16.71 3.86
C GLY A 41 -11.04 16.36 2.96
N ILE A 42 -10.88 16.41 1.63
CA ILE A 42 -11.87 15.91 0.67
C ILE A 42 -11.55 14.45 0.37
N SER A 43 -12.39 13.54 0.87
CA SER A 43 -12.20 12.10 0.72
C SER A 43 -12.89 11.56 -0.54
N ASP A 44 -12.17 10.69 -1.24
CA ASP A 44 -12.62 9.91 -2.38
C ASP A 44 -12.26 8.43 -2.17
N GLU A 45 -12.99 7.55 -2.85
CA GLU A 45 -12.76 6.10 -2.79
C GLU A 45 -12.76 5.51 -4.20
N GLY A 46 -12.07 4.39 -4.35
CA GLY A 46 -11.98 3.68 -5.61
C GLY A 46 -11.58 2.23 -5.41
N ALA A 47 -11.50 1.51 -6.52
CA ALA A 47 -11.00 0.15 -6.49
C ALA A 47 -10.28 -0.21 -7.79
N LEU A 48 -9.24 -1.03 -7.68
CA LEU A 48 -8.49 -1.53 -8.81
C LEU A 48 -8.77 -3.02 -9.03
N THR A 49 -8.99 -3.38 -10.29
CA THR A 49 -9.07 -4.78 -10.72
C THR A 49 -7.73 -5.17 -11.34
N GLY A 50 -7.14 -6.25 -10.83
CA GLY A 50 -5.82 -6.70 -11.26
C GLY A 50 -5.84 -7.44 -12.58
N THR A 51 -4.70 -7.46 -13.25
CA THR A 51 -4.42 -8.35 -14.37
C THR A 51 -3.55 -9.51 -13.88
N GLY A 52 -4.01 -10.75 -14.11
CA GLY A 52 -3.26 -11.94 -13.76
C GLY A 52 -1.98 -12.06 -14.59
N LEU A 53 -0.86 -12.26 -13.90
CA LEU A 53 0.45 -12.55 -14.48
C LEU A 53 0.79 -14.05 -14.43
N GLY A 54 -0.08 -14.86 -13.82
CA GLY A 54 0.10 -16.28 -13.58
C GLY A 54 0.73 -16.57 -12.21
N PHE A 55 0.58 -17.81 -11.74
CA PHE A 55 1.13 -18.28 -10.46
C PHE A 55 0.67 -17.46 -9.23
N GLY A 56 -0.59 -16.99 -9.22
CA GLY A 56 -1.13 -16.19 -8.12
C GLY A 56 -0.60 -14.75 -8.07
N LEU A 57 0.12 -14.29 -9.10
CA LEU A 57 0.65 -12.93 -9.18
C LEU A 57 -0.28 -12.03 -10.00
N TYR A 58 -0.56 -10.83 -9.49
CA TYR A 58 -1.46 -9.87 -10.10
C TYR A 58 -0.83 -8.48 -10.15
N SER A 59 -0.96 -7.80 -11.28
CA SER A 59 -0.53 -6.40 -11.43
C SER A 59 -1.71 -5.45 -11.50
N TYR A 60 -1.56 -4.28 -10.90
CA TYR A 60 -2.54 -3.21 -10.92
C TYR A 60 -1.85 -1.93 -11.37
N ALA A 61 -2.52 -1.17 -12.22
CA ALA A 61 -2.05 0.15 -12.63
C ALA A 61 -3.24 1.06 -12.91
N SER A 62 -3.18 2.30 -12.42
CA SER A 62 -4.20 3.31 -12.69
C SER A 62 -3.63 4.72 -12.52
N LEU A 63 -4.34 5.70 -13.06
CA LEU A 63 -4.08 7.11 -12.87
C LEU A 63 -5.37 7.77 -12.38
N THR A 64 -5.31 8.41 -11.21
CA THR A 64 -6.38 9.26 -10.70
C THR A 64 -5.95 10.71 -10.86
N GLN A 65 -6.82 11.54 -11.42
CA GLN A 65 -6.63 12.99 -11.48
C GLN A 65 -7.84 13.67 -10.85
N GLY A 66 -7.56 14.60 -9.94
CA GLY A 66 -8.56 15.46 -9.32
C GLY A 66 -8.26 16.94 -9.55
N ASP A 67 -8.97 17.79 -8.83
CA ASP A 67 -8.66 19.22 -8.81
C ASP A 67 -7.45 19.46 -7.91
N GLY A 68 -6.30 19.78 -8.50
CA GLY A 68 -5.06 20.07 -7.77
C GLY A 68 -4.19 18.86 -7.43
N TYR A 69 -4.50 17.65 -7.92
CA TYR A 69 -3.64 16.49 -7.71
C TYR A 69 -3.67 15.45 -8.84
N GLU A 70 -2.60 14.68 -8.93
CA GLU A 70 -2.50 13.45 -9.71
C GLU A 70 -1.89 12.33 -8.86
N ILE A 71 -2.49 11.14 -8.90
CA ILE A 71 -1.97 9.94 -8.23
C ILE A 71 -1.81 8.81 -9.25
N ASN A 72 -0.58 8.34 -9.38
CA ASN A 72 -0.19 7.17 -10.15
C ASN A 72 -0.09 5.95 -9.23
N TRP A 73 -0.93 4.97 -9.52
CA TRP A 73 -1.06 3.74 -8.78
C TRP A 73 -0.36 2.62 -9.54
N SER A 74 0.59 1.93 -8.91
CA SER A 74 1.14 0.68 -9.44
C SER A 74 1.34 -0.32 -8.32
N PHE A 75 0.76 -1.51 -8.46
CA PHE A 75 0.86 -2.56 -7.46
C PHE A 75 1.18 -3.92 -8.08
N LEU A 76 1.86 -4.73 -7.28
CA LEU A 76 2.10 -6.14 -7.52
C LEU A 76 1.65 -6.91 -6.28
N VAL A 77 0.69 -7.82 -6.46
CA VAL A 77 0.05 -8.56 -5.36
C VAL A 77 0.16 -10.06 -5.61
N THR A 78 0.30 -10.86 -4.54
CA THR A 78 0.36 -12.32 -4.64
C THR A 78 -0.78 -13.02 -3.92
N ASP A 79 -1.94 -13.19 -4.54
CA ASP A 79 -3.01 -13.97 -3.93
C ASP A 79 -2.79 -15.47 -4.13
N ASN A 80 -2.47 -16.15 -3.03
CA ASN A 80 -2.26 -17.60 -2.97
C ASN A 80 -3.52 -18.37 -2.50
N GLY A 81 -4.69 -17.73 -2.55
CA GLY A 81 -6.01 -18.26 -2.17
C GLY A 81 -6.28 -18.25 -0.66
N ASP A 82 -7.51 -18.62 -0.28
CA ASP A 82 -8.09 -18.66 1.10
C ASP A 82 -7.29 -19.48 2.15
N SER A 83 -6.15 -20.05 1.79
CA SER A 83 -5.27 -20.83 2.66
C SER A 83 -3.79 -20.62 2.35
N GLY A 84 -3.48 -19.59 1.55
CA GLY A 84 -2.12 -19.18 1.23
C GLY A 84 -1.36 -18.82 2.50
N GLY A 85 -0.15 -19.35 2.63
CA GLY A 85 0.74 -19.01 3.74
C GLY A 85 1.65 -17.83 3.44
N PHE A 86 1.41 -17.09 2.35
CA PHE A 86 2.30 -16.03 1.89
C PHE A 86 1.51 -15.02 1.07
N GLU A 87 1.63 -13.74 1.41
CA GLU A 87 0.97 -12.63 0.72
C GLU A 87 1.96 -11.47 0.57
N ILE A 88 1.87 -10.75 -0.54
CA ILE A 88 2.68 -9.58 -0.84
C ILE A 88 1.74 -8.49 -1.34
N LEU A 89 1.86 -7.30 -0.75
CA LEU A 89 1.33 -6.05 -1.27
C LEU A 89 2.53 -5.13 -1.56
N ALA A 90 3.02 -5.16 -2.79
CA ALA A 90 4.10 -4.29 -3.25
C ALA A 90 3.53 -3.13 -4.06
N SER A 91 4.03 -1.92 -3.84
CA SER A 91 3.53 -0.70 -4.48
C SER A 91 4.65 0.18 -5.02
N THR A 92 4.33 0.90 -6.10
CA THR A 92 5.00 2.14 -6.48
C THR A 92 3.92 3.19 -6.64
N LEU A 93 3.89 4.13 -5.71
CA LEU A 93 2.95 5.23 -5.64
C LEU A 93 3.65 6.50 -6.11
N GLY A 94 3.07 7.21 -7.07
CA GLY A 94 3.50 8.55 -7.46
C GLY A 94 2.39 9.55 -7.17
N VAL A 95 2.67 10.63 -6.46
CA VAL A 95 1.72 11.69 -6.13
C VAL A 95 2.30 13.01 -6.59
N THR A 96 1.55 13.75 -7.39
CA THR A 96 1.91 15.11 -7.81
C THR A 96 0.87 16.09 -7.30
N ASN A 97 1.29 17.10 -6.56
CA ASN A 97 0.44 18.22 -6.20
C ASN A 97 0.43 19.21 -7.37
N THR A 98 -0.68 19.28 -8.10
CA THR A 98 -0.85 20.19 -9.24
C THR A 98 -1.55 21.49 -8.85
N SER A 99 -1.84 21.66 -7.55
CA SER A 99 -2.43 22.88 -7.02
C SER A 99 -1.38 23.99 -6.86
N ALA A 100 -1.85 25.21 -6.58
CA ALA A 100 -1.00 26.38 -6.35
C ALA A 100 -0.60 26.56 -4.88
N SER A 101 -0.90 25.58 -4.01
CA SER A 101 -0.59 25.61 -2.58
C SER A 101 -0.13 24.24 -2.09
N ASP A 102 0.49 24.19 -0.92
CA ASP A 102 0.77 22.92 -0.26
C ASP A 102 -0.56 22.21 0.05
N SER A 103 -0.59 20.90 -0.17
CA SER A 103 -1.78 20.07 0.06
C SER A 103 -1.44 18.90 0.97
N ALA A 104 -2.39 18.57 1.84
CA ALA A 104 -2.36 17.40 2.70
C ALA A 104 -2.90 16.19 1.92
N PHE A 105 -2.14 15.10 1.91
CA PHE A 105 -2.50 13.83 1.31
C PHE A 105 -2.55 12.76 2.39
N GLU A 106 -3.66 12.04 2.43
CA GLU A 106 -3.84 10.80 3.20
C GLU A 106 -4.29 9.74 2.20
N ILE A 107 -3.55 8.65 2.07
CA ILE A 107 -3.80 7.61 1.06
C ILE A 107 -3.75 6.25 1.73
N ASP A 108 -4.83 5.48 1.58
CA ASP A 108 -4.95 4.12 2.07
C ASP A 108 -5.19 3.14 0.93
N VAL A 109 -4.45 2.03 0.98
CA VAL A 109 -4.59 0.90 0.07
C VAL A 109 -4.87 -0.34 0.88
N LEU A 110 -6.02 -0.96 0.64
CA LEU A 110 -6.47 -2.15 1.35
C LEU A 110 -6.53 -3.33 0.38
N LEU A 111 -5.89 -4.42 0.80
CA LEU A 111 -5.96 -5.73 0.17
C LEU A 111 -6.84 -6.64 1.05
N PRO A 112 -8.03 -7.04 0.57
CA PRO A 112 -8.81 -8.08 1.22
C PRO A 112 -8.06 -9.41 1.15
N VAL A 113 -7.77 -10.01 2.30
CA VAL A 113 -7.02 -11.27 2.40
C VAL A 113 -7.43 -12.06 3.63
N THR A 114 -7.47 -13.38 3.48
CA THR A 114 -7.69 -14.31 4.59
C THR A 114 -6.56 -15.34 4.60
N LEU A 115 -5.67 -15.21 5.57
CA LEU A 115 -4.55 -16.13 5.79
C LEU A 115 -4.97 -17.30 6.68
N ALA A 116 -4.22 -18.41 6.59
CA ALA A 116 -4.41 -19.56 7.47
C ALA A 116 -4.36 -19.13 8.96
N PRO A 117 -5.39 -19.46 9.77
CA PRO A 117 -5.49 -18.96 11.14
C PRO A 117 -4.29 -19.34 12.01
N GLY A 118 -3.87 -18.42 12.87
CA GLY A 118 -2.77 -18.63 13.81
C GLY A 118 -1.84 -17.42 13.88
N ILE A 119 -0.55 -17.70 13.90
CA ILE A 119 0.51 -16.69 13.89
C ILE A 119 1.03 -16.51 12.47
N ALA A 120 1.14 -15.26 12.06
CA ALA A 120 1.84 -14.86 10.85
C ALA A 120 3.06 -14.00 11.21
N PHE A 121 4.02 -13.99 10.29
CA PHE A 121 5.16 -13.11 10.30
C PHE A 121 4.97 -12.04 9.24
N TYR A 122 5.14 -10.79 9.66
CA TYR A 122 5.04 -9.62 8.83
C TYR A 122 6.40 -8.97 8.64
N GLY A 123 6.54 -8.24 7.56
CA GLY A 123 7.68 -7.38 7.33
C GLY A 123 7.41 -6.50 6.12
N GLY A 124 8.12 -5.40 6.06
CA GLY A 124 7.92 -4.47 4.99
C GLY A 124 9.00 -3.43 4.93
N SER A 125 8.99 -2.69 3.84
CA SER A 125 9.96 -1.64 3.56
C SER A 125 9.32 -0.53 2.76
N MET A 126 9.83 0.68 2.94
CA MET A 126 9.55 1.81 2.08
C MET A 126 10.85 2.50 1.67
N GLY A 127 10.82 3.20 0.55
CA GLY A 127 11.85 4.12 0.09
C GLY A 127 11.26 5.00 -1.00
N GLY A 128 11.84 6.16 -1.27
CA GLY A 128 11.24 7.06 -2.24
C GLY A 128 12.12 8.23 -2.63
N SER A 129 11.50 9.18 -3.32
CA SER A 129 12.13 10.42 -3.76
C SER A 129 11.11 11.54 -3.81
N LEU A 130 11.54 12.73 -3.45
CA LEU A 130 10.84 13.99 -3.68
C LEU A 130 11.51 14.69 -4.86
N THR A 131 10.72 15.13 -5.83
CA THR A 131 11.16 15.99 -6.94
C THR A 131 10.46 17.34 -6.83
N GLY A 132 11.26 18.41 -6.80
CA GLY A 132 10.76 19.77 -6.64
C GLY A 132 10.31 20.42 -7.94
N GLY A 133 9.26 21.21 -7.86
CA GLY A 133 8.80 22.10 -8.93
C GLY A 133 9.65 23.38 -9.05
N ASP A 134 9.05 24.42 -9.62
CA ASP A 134 9.70 25.72 -9.88
C ASP A 134 10.17 26.44 -8.59
N ASP A 135 9.46 26.21 -7.48
CA ASP A 135 9.73 26.87 -6.18
C ASP A 135 10.62 26.02 -5.24
N GLY A 136 11.10 24.88 -5.71
CA GLY A 136 11.78 23.87 -4.90
C GLY A 136 10.80 22.85 -4.34
N GLY A 137 11.32 21.71 -3.89
CA GLY A 137 10.49 20.62 -3.39
C GLY A 137 10.31 20.67 -1.88
N PHE A 138 9.11 20.35 -1.42
CA PHE A 138 8.75 20.25 -0.02
C PHE A 138 7.89 19.01 0.27
N LEU A 139 8.33 18.18 1.22
CA LEU A 139 7.58 17.05 1.76
C LEU A 139 7.73 17.06 3.29
N SER A 140 6.64 16.91 4.04
CA SER A 140 6.71 16.83 5.50
C SER A 140 5.59 15.98 6.11
N ASN A 141 5.72 15.67 7.40
CA ASN A 141 4.69 14.96 8.15
C ASN A 141 3.38 15.76 8.23
N LEU A 142 2.25 15.04 8.12
CA LEU A 142 0.92 15.61 8.32
C LEU A 142 0.52 15.49 9.79
N GLY A 143 0.74 16.53 10.59
CA GLY A 143 0.48 16.46 12.03
C GLY A 143 1.50 15.56 12.73
N ASP A 144 1.07 14.54 13.48
CA ASP A 144 1.97 13.61 14.19
C ASP A 144 2.01 12.20 13.53
N THR A 145 1.61 12.09 12.25
CA THR A 145 1.56 10.82 11.53
C THR A 145 2.89 10.43 10.91
N ALA A 146 3.14 9.13 10.80
CA ALA A 146 4.27 8.60 10.04
C ALA A 146 3.98 8.64 8.54
N LEU A 147 5.03 8.69 7.72
CA LEU A 147 4.90 8.71 6.27
C LEU A 147 4.28 7.42 5.71
N TRP A 148 4.52 6.29 6.38
CA TRP A 148 4.03 4.99 5.97
C TRP A 148 3.55 4.19 7.18
N ASN A 149 2.38 3.60 7.05
CA ASN A 149 1.69 2.84 8.08
C ASN A 149 1.28 1.47 7.50
N ALA A 150 1.52 0.39 8.24
CA ALA A 150 0.96 -0.93 7.90
C ALA A 150 0.01 -1.41 8.97
N SER A 151 -1.15 -1.87 8.52
CA SER A 151 -2.19 -2.43 9.39
C SER A 151 -2.64 -3.80 8.91
N VAL A 152 -3.12 -4.60 9.85
CA VAL A 152 -3.70 -5.92 9.63
C VAL A 152 -5.05 -5.96 10.35
N ASP A 153 -6.12 -6.25 9.63
CA ASP A 153 -7.50 -6.29 10.18
C ASP A 153 -7.87 -5.01 10.97
N GLY A 154 -7.34 -3.86 10.52
CA GLY A 154 -7.52 -2.55 11.17
C GLY A 154 -6.54 -2.24 12.32
N ASP A 155 -5.76 -3.21 12.79
CA ASP A 155 -4.74 -3.00 13.82
C ASP A 155 -3.42 -2.53 13.20
N LEU A 156 -2.92 -1.37 13.63
CA LEU A 156 -1.61 -0.85 13.22
C LEU A 156 -0.49 -1.74 13.77
N ILE A 157 0.33 -2.30 12.89
CA ILE A 157 1.44 -3.21 13.27
C ILE A 157 2.82 -2.59 13.11
N ALA A 158 3.00 -1.61 12.21
CA ALA A 158 4.28 -0.95 11.99
C ALA A 158 4.11 0.43 11.35
N THR A 159 5.05 1.32 11.63
CA THR A 159 5.22 2.63 11.00
C THR A 159 6.64 2.78 10.46
N LEU A 160 6.82 3.54 9.39
CA LEU A 160 8.13 3.90 8.82
C LEU A 160 8.12 5.40 8.44
N GLY A 161 9.25 6.07 8.64
CA GLY A 161 9.29 7.54 8.48
C GLY A 161 8.48 8.25 9.57
N ASP A 162 8.76 7.94 10.83
CA ASP A 162 8.05 8.52 11.97
C ASP A 162 8.20 10.04 12.04
N ALA A 163 7.14 10.73 12.43
CA ALA A 163 7.18 12.17 12.69
C ALA A 163 8.14 12.52 13.85
N PRO A 164 8.81 13.69 13.82
CA PRO A 164 8.76 14.68 12.74
C PRO A 164 9.73 14.35 11.59
N PHE A 165 9.30 14.58 10.35
CA PHE A 165 10.16 14.50 9.17
C PHE A 165 9.89 15.66 8.22
N SER A 166 10.94 16.12 7.55
CA SER A 166 10.82 17.11 6.48
C SER A 166 11.96 16.92 5.48
N PHE A 167 11.59 16.89 4.21
CA PHE A 167 12.49 16.80 3.08
C PHE A 167 12.30 18.04 2.23
N THR A 168 13.41 18.62 1.80
CA THR A 168 13.42 19.76 0.89
C THR A 168 14.43 19.53 -0.21
N THR A 169 14.18 20.10 -1.39
CA THR A 169 15.12 20.07 -2.52
C THR A 169 15.09 21.38 -3.27
N ASP A 170 16.18 21.68 -4.00
CA ASP A 170 16.24 22.85 -4.87
C ASP A 170 15.27 22.68 -6.07
N PRO A 171 14.90 23.79 -6.75
CA PRO A 171 14.01 23.74 -7.91
C PRO A 171 14.49 22.78 -8.99
N PHE A 172 13.57 21.96 -9.49
CA PHE A 172 13.82 20.92 -10.51
C PHE A 172 14.82 19.83 -10.11
N ASP A 173 15.25 19.78 -8.85
CA ASP A 173 16.13 18.75 -8.32
C ASP A 173 15.33 17.69 -7.55
N SER A 174 16.00 16.58 -7.24
CA SER A 174 15.41 15.49 -6.47
C SER A 174 16.21 15.17 -5.22
N THR A 175 15.51 14.86 -4.14
CA THR A 175 16.10 14.35 -2.90
C THR A 175 15.53 12.97 -2.57
N GLU A 176 16.38 12.11 -1.99
CA GLU A 176 16.00 10.75 -1.64
C GLU A 176 15.28 10.72 -0.28
N VAL A 177 14.20 9.94 -0.22
CA VAL A 177 13.58 9.51 1.03
C VAL A 177 14.19 8.16 1.41
N ALA A 178 14.99 8.16 2.48
CA ALA A 178 15.80 7.03 2.87
C ALA A 178 14.98 5.74 3.07
N GLU A 179 15.57 4.61 2.65
CA GLU A 179 14.97 3.30 2.81
C GLU A 179 14.85 2.93 4.29
N GLN A 180 13.68 2.45 4.68
CA GLN A 180 13.38 1.95 6.02
C GLN A 180 12.65 0.62 5.93
N ALA A 181 12.80 -0.23 6.94
CA ALA A 181 12.20 -1.55 6.96
C ALA A 181 11.93 -2.04 8.37
N PHE A 182 10.96 -2.95 8.51
CA PHE A 182 10.65 -3.66 9.75
C PHE A 182 10.54 -5.16 9.50
N GLY A 183 10.60 -5.94 10.58
CA GLY A 183 10.52 -7.39 10.51
C GLY A 183 11.72 -8.02 9.79
N ALA A 184 12.93 -7.48 9.95
CA ALA A 184 14.14 -8.01 9.32
C ALA A 184 14.70 -9.24 10.09
N PRO A 185 15.07 -10.34 9.40
CA PRO A 185 14.91 -10.60 7.97
C PRO A 185 13.44 -10.70 7.54
N ILE A 186 13.05 -9.99 6.49
CA ILE A 186 11.65 -9.87 6.07
C ILE A 186 11.11 -11.23 5.57
N PRO A 187 9.97 -11.73 6.10
CA PRO A 187 9.21 -11.25 7.26
C PRO A 187 9.62 -11.92 8.60
N SER A 188 9.65 -11.17 9.69
CA SER A 188 9.96 -11.70 11.04
C SER A 188 9.17 -11.08 12.19
N PHE A 189 8.30 -10.11 11.94
CA PHE A 189 7.48 -9.47 12.97
C PHE A 189 6.25 -10.33 13.27
N GLU A 190 6.15 -10.87 14.47
CA GLU A 190 5.06 -11.79 14.84
C GLU A 190 3.76 -11.03 15.14
N HIS A 191 2.66 -11.43 14.49
CA HIS A 191 1.32 -10.93 14.79
C HIS A 191 0.25 -11.99 14.47
N ALA A 192 -1.00 -11.73 14.84
CA ALA A 192 -2.12 -12.58 14.43
C ALA A 192 -2.21 -12.59 12.88
N ALA A 193 -2.50 -13.76 12.31
CA ALA A 193 -2.67 -13.89 10.87
C ALA A 193 -3.91 -13.13 10.40
N ALA A 194 -3.77 -12.30 9.36
CA ALA A 194 -4.84 -11.50 8.75
C ALA A 194 -6.04 -12.39 8.41
N GLN A 195 -7.22 -12.02 8.88
CA GLN A 195 -8.47 -12.73 8.59
C GLN A 195 -9.38 -11.94 7.66
N GLU A 196 -9.21 -10.63 7.57
CA GLU A 196 -10.02 -9.72 6.78
C GLU A 196 -9.19 -8.91 5.77
N SER A 197 -8.08 -8.30 6.21
CA SER A 197 -7.33 -7.37 5.36
C SER A 197 -5.88 -7.13 5.78
N MET A 198 -5.11 -6.67 4.79
CA MET A 198 -3.82 -6.01 4.96
C MET A 198 -3.89 -4.65 4.30
N SER A 199 -3.40 -3.60 4.96
CA SER A 199 -3.40 -2.25 4.38
C SER A 199 -2.09 -1.52 4.55
N ILE A 200 -1.85 -0.60 3.60
CA ILE A 200 -0.77 0.38 3.62
C ILE A 200 -1.41 1.77 3.58
N GLY A 201 -1.10 2.60 4.56
CA GLY A 201 -1.46 4.01 4.63
C GLY A 201 -0.25 4.92 4.45
N THR A 202 -0.42 6.08 3.82
CA THR A 202 0.61 7.12 3.71
C THR A 202 0.03 8.51 3.92
N ASP A 203 0.64 9.27 4.82
CA ASP A 203 0.16 10.59 5.21
C ASP A 203 1.29 11.62 5.13
N PHE A 204 1.07 12.70 4.38
CA PHE A 204 2.09 13.73 4.19
C PHE A 204 1.53 15.06 3.68
N LEU A 205 2.29 16.13 3.90
CA LEU A 205 2.10 17.42 3.22
C LEU A 205 3.08 17.50 2.04
N LEU A 206 2.58 17.84 0.85
CA LEU A 206 3.36 17.99 -0.36
C LEU A 206 3.25 19.42 -0.91
N GLY A 207 4.39 20.02 -1.25
CA GLY A 207 4.48 21.38 -1.77
C GLY A 207 3.80 21.53 -3.13
N SER A 208 3.44 22.78 -3.47
CA SER A 208 2.78 23.08 -4.75
C SER A 208 3.68 22.78 -5.95
N GLY A 209 3.18 22.00 -6.91
CA GLY A 209 3.95 21.63 -8.11
C GLY A 209 4.95 20.49 -7.91
N ASP A 210 5.03 19.92 -6.71
CA ASP A 210 5.99 18.87 -6.38
C ASP A 210 5.45 17.47 -6.66
N THR A 211 6.38 16.54 -6.85
CA THR A 211 6.08 15.12 -7.01
C THR A 211 6.79 14.29 -5.95
N PHE A 212 6.03 13.49 -5.21
CA PHE A 212 6.54 12.45 -4.33
C PHE A 212 6.33 11.08 -4.97
N ALA A 213 7.40 10.28 -5.04
CA ALA A 213 7.33 8.89 -5.48
C ALA A 213 7.84 7.97 -4.36
N MET A 214 7.11 6.90 -4.10
CA MET A 214 7.44 5.93 -3.06
C MET A 214 7.29 4.51 -3.61
N THR A 215 8.29 3.68 -3.35
CA THR A 215 8.18 2.24 -3.51
C THR A 215 8.04 1.61 -2.13
N SER A 216 7.07 0.72 -1.97
CA SER A 216 6.88 -0.01 -0.73
C SER A 216 6.60 -1.49 -0.97
N ASN A 217 6.87 -2.30 0.05
CA ASN A 217 6.60 -3.72 0.06
C ASN A 217 6.07 -4.11 1.43
N PHE A 218 4.94 -4.81 1.47
CA PHE A 218 4.37 -5.36 2.69
C PHE A 218 4.10 -6.84 2.49
N VAL A 219 4.69 -7.67 3.35
CA VAL A 219 4.69 -9.12 3.22
C VAL A 219 4.11 -9.74 4.48
N ALA A 220 3.26 -10.74 4.29
CA ALA A 220 2.78 -11.62 5.34
C ALA A 220 3.14 -13.08 5.03
N GLN A 221 3.51 -13.84 6.06
CA GLN A 221 3.82 -15.26 5.93
C GLN A 221 3.31 -16.07 7.12
N VAL A 222 2.50 -17.08 6.85
CA VAL A 222 2.13 -18.10 7.82
C VAL A 222 3.06 -19.31 7.65
N PRO A 223 3.77 -19.75 8.69
CA PRO A 223 4.61 -20.95 8.61
C PRO A 223 3.82 -22.18 8.19
N ALA A 224 4.36 -22.94 7.22
CA ALA A 224 3.73 -24.18 6.80
C ALA A 224 3.63 -25.17 7.99
N PRO A 225 2.47 -25.84 8.19
CA PRO A 225 2.25 -26.76 9.31
C PRO A 225 3.33 -27.86 9.47
N GLY A 226 3.98 -28.25 8.36
CA GLY A 226 5.03 -29.27 8.34
C GLY A 226 6.33 -28.89 9.08
N VAL A 227 6.66 -27.60 9.16
CA VAL A 227 7.88 -27.13 9.86
C VAL A 227 7.75 -27.33 11.37
N LEU A 228 6.56 -27.07 11.92
CA LEU A 228 6.25 -27.29 13.34
C LEU A 228 6.26 -28.79 13.69
N ALA A 229 5.73 -29.65 12.81
CA ALA A 229 5.74 -31.10 13.00
C ALA A 229 7.17 -31.68 13.04
N LEU A 230 8.08 -31.18 12.19
CA LEU A 230 9.48 -31.60 12.17
C LEU A 230 10.26 -31.15 13.42
N LEU A 231 9.99 -29.95 13.94
CA LEU A 231 10.52 -29.50 15.24
C LEU A 231 10.04 -30.40 16.39
N GLY A 232 8.76 -30.78 16.39
CA GLY A 232 8.19 -31.70 17.37
C GLY A 232 8.83 -33.10 17.33
N LEU A 233 9.09 -33.64 16.14
CA LEU A 233 9.72 -34.95 15.96
C LEU A 233 11.23 -34.95 16.30
N GLY A 234 11.94 -33.86 16.02
CA GLY A 234 13.35 -33.69 16.38
C GLY A 234 13.59 -33.69 17.90
N GLY A 235 12.67 -33.09 18.67
CA GLY A 235 12.71 -33.10 20.13
C GLY A 235 12.51 -34.50 20.74
N LEU A 236 11.62 -35.31 20.15
CA LEU A 236 11.33 -36.66 20.62
C LEU A 236 12.46 -37.68 20.32
N ALA A 237 13.18 -37.50 19.21
CA ALA A 237 14.32 -38.36 18.87
C ALA A 237 15.50 -38.22 19.85
N ARG A 238 15.67 -37.04 20.47
CA ARG A 238 16.73 -36.79 21.47
C ARG A 238 16.43 -37.46 22.82
N HIS A 239 15.16 -37.67 23.16
CA HIS A 239 14.80 -38.28 24.44
C HIS A 239 15.08 -39.80 24.48
N ARG A 240 15.07 -40.48 23.32
CA ARG A 240 15.29 -41.94 23.23
C ARG A 240 16.76 -42.39 23.27
N ARG A 241 17.73 -41.48 23.27
CA ARG A 241 19.19 -41.79 23.34
C ARG A 241 19.80 -41.66 24.74
N ARG A 242 18.98 -41.63 25.80
CA ARG A 242 19.41 -41.78 27.19
C ARG A 242 18.72 -42.99 27.81
N ASN A 243 19.20 -44.19 27.46
CA ASN A 243 19.10 -45.42 28.23
C ASN A 243 20.41 -46.18 28.06
#